data_AF-Q9JN03-F1
#
_entry.id   AF-Q9JN03-F1
#
_cell.length_a   1.000
_cell.length_b   1.000
_cell.length_c   1.000
_cell.angle_alpha   90.00
_cell.angle_beta   90.00
_cell.angle_gamma   90.00
#
_symmetry.space_group_name_H-M   'P 1'
#
loop_
_entity.id
_entity.type
_entity.pdbx_description
1 polymer ?
#
loop_
_entity_poly.entity_id
_entity_poly.type
_entity_poly.pdbx_seq_one_letter_code
_entity_poly.pdbx_strand_id
1 'polypeptide(L)' 'MQKNFLIELLKFKSVTPNDDGALNFIAMELSDFEAFFIEKEGIKNLLLTKKFKDEGEHLAFGGHVDVVPA' A
#
# COMPACT_ATOMS: atom_id res chain seq x y z
N MET A 1 4.33 -22.64 3.65
CA MET A 1 3.68 -22.38 2.36
C MET A 1 3.35 -20.89 2.32
N GLN A 2 4.32 -20.05 1.94
CA GLN A 2 4.06 -18.61 1.82
C GLN A 2 3.07 -18.43 0.66
N LYS A 3 1.85 -17.99 0.95
CA LYS A 3 1.01 -17.39 -0.07
C LYS A 3 1.80 -16.22 -0.65
N ASN A 4 2.00 -16.20 -1.96
CA ASN A 4 2.84 -15.21 -2.62
C ASN A 4 2.11 -13.86 -2.59
N PHE A 5 2.60 -12.90 -1.81
CA PHE A 5 1.99 -11.57 -1.56
C PHE A 5 1.47 -10.90 -2.85
N LEU A 6 2.24 -11.01 -3.94
CA LEU A 6 1.85 -10.51 -5.26
C LEU A 6 0.56 -11.17 -5.79
N ILE A 7 0.41 -12.49 -5.63
CA ILE A 7 -0.77 -13.22 -6.12
C ILE A 7 -2.02 -12.83 -5.33
N GLU A 8 -1.90 -12.50 -4.04
CA GLU A 8 -3.02 -11.96 -3.27
C GLU A 8 -3.36 -10.53 -3.73
N LEU A 9 -2.35 -9.68 -3.97
CA LEU A 9 -2.57 -8.34 -4.52
C LEU A 9 -3.29 -8.34 -5.88
N LEU A 10 -2.96 -9.29 -6.76
CA LEU A 10 -3.60 -9.40 -8.09
C LEU A 10 -5.09 -9.79 -8.04
N LYS A 11 -5.63 -10.16 -6.88
CA LYS A 11 -7.07 -10.48 -6.73
C LYS A 11 -7.93 -9.22 -6.55
N PHE A 12 -7.34 -8.10 -6.15
CA PHE A 12 -8.04 -6.82 -6.02
C PHE A 12 -8.27 -6.22 -7.41
N LYS A 13 -9.52 -5.87 -7.70
CA LYS A 13 -9.94 -5.20 -8.94
C LYS A 13 -9.75 -3.69 -8.82
N SER A 14 -8.52 -3.28 -8.56
CA SER A 14 -8.14 -1.89 -8.29
C SER A 14 -8.13 -1.01 -9.55
N VAL A 15 -9.24 -0.94 -10.29
CA VAL A 15 -9.32 -0.08 -11.47
C VAL A 15 -9.28 1.39 -11.05
N THR A 16 -8.38 2.19 -11.66
CA THR A 16 -8.19 3.61 -11.32
C THR A 16 -9.52 4.37 -11.19
N PRO A 17 -9.75 5.13 -10.09
CA PRO A 17 -8.88 5.37 -8.93
C PRO A 17 -9.17 4.46 -7.71
N ASN A 18 -9.98 3.41 -7.88
CA ASN A 18 -10.41 2.56 -6.78
C ASN A 18 -9.29 1.58 -6.37
N ASP A 19 -9.01 1.47 -5.07
CA ASP A 19 -8.01 0.54 -4.55
C ASP A 19 -8.56 -0.88 -4.29
N ASP A 20 -9.89 -1.05 -4.30
CA ASP A 20 -10.60 -2.31 -4.02
C ASP A 20 -10.16 -2.98 -2.69
N GLY A 21 -9.66 -2.20 -1.72
CA GLY A 21 -9.15 -2.70 -0.44
C GLY A 21 -7.69 -3.17 -0.47
N ALA A 22 -6.97 -3.03 -1.59
CA ALA A 22 -5.56 -3.38 -1.70
C ALA A 22 -4.70 -2.62 -0.68
N LEU A 23 -5.00 -1.34 -0.42
CA LEU A 23 -4.25 -0.54 0.57
C LEU A 23 -4.45 -1.10 1.99
N ASN A 24 -5.67 -1.53 2.34
CA ASN A 24 -5.93 -2.15 3.64
C ASN A 24 -5.17 -3.46 3.80
N PHE A 25 -5.12 -4.28 2.74
CA PHE A 25 -4.36 -5.53 2.73
C PHE A 25 -2.87 -5.27 2.95
N ILE A 26 -2.28 -4.29 2.25
CA ILE A 26 -0.86 -3.92 2.42
C ILE A 26 -0.59 -3.47 3.86
N ALA A 27 -1.45 -2.62 4.44
CA ALA A 27 -1.30 -2.16 5.82
C ALA A 27 -1.41 -3.29 6.85
N MET A 28 -2.27 -4.28 6.61
CA MET A 28 -2.39 -5.47 7.47
C MET A 28 -1.15 -6.37 7.39
N GLU A 29 -0.64 -6.63 6.19
CA GLU A 29 0.56 -7.46 6.00
C GLU A 29 1.83 -6.78 6.55
N LEU A 30 1.89 -5.44 6.53
CA LEU A 30 2.97 -4.62 7.10
C LEU A 30 2.58 -4.01 8.45
N SER A 31 1.92 -4.80 9.31
CA SER A 31 1.41 -4.35 10.62
C SER A 31 2.46 -3.83 11.61
N ASP A 32 3.75 -4.03 11.35
CA ASP A 32 4.87 -3.48 12.12
C ASP A 32 5.31 -2.07 11.68
N PHE A 33 4.67 -1.51 10.65
CA PHE A 33 4.79 -0.13 10.21
C PHE A 33 3.64 0.72 10.75
N GLU A 34 3.89 2.01 10.96
CA GLU A 34 2.83 2.98 11.26
C GLU A 34 2.11 3.35 9.96
N ALA A 35 0.78 3.19 9.94
CA ALA A 35 -0.04 3.38 8.76
C ALA A 35 -0.82 4.69 8.80
N PHE A 36 -0.67 5.49 7.74
CA PHE A 36 -1.41 6.72 7.50
C PHE A 36 -2.21 6.59 6.21
N PHE A 37 -3.53 6.55 6.34
CA PHE A 37 -4.44 6.62 5.19
C PHE A 37 -4.71 8.08 4.85
N ILE A 38 -4.44 8.45 3.60
CA ILE A 38 -4.57 9.81 3.10
C ILE A 38 -5.55 9.79 1.94
N GLU A 39 -6.70 10.43 2.11
CA GLU A 39 -7.70 10.58 1.05
C GLU A 39 -7.75 12.03 0.59
N LYS A 40 -7.59 12.25 -0.71
CA LYS A 40 -7.67 13.57 -1.33
C LYS A 40 -8.37 13.46 -2.67
N GLU A 41 -9.37 14.31 -2.91
CA GLU A 41 -10.11 14.36 -4.18
C GLU A 41 -10.70 12.98 -4.59
N GLY A 42 -11.11 12.18 -3.60
CA GLY A 42 -11.65 10.83 -3.82
C GLY A 42 -10.61 9.76 -4.16
N ILE A 43 -9.32 10.08 -4.11
CA ILE A 43 -8.20 9.15 -4.32
C ILE A 43 -7.61 8.78 -2.97
N LYS A 44 -7.49 7.48 -2.71
CA LYS A 44 -6.92 6.94 -1.48
C LYS A 44 -5.45 6.61 -1.66
N ASN A 45 -4.65 6.95 -0.66
CA ASN A 45 -3.22 6.68 -0.59
C ASN A 45 -2.90 6.09 0.78
N LEU A 46 -1.84 5.28 0.83
CA LEU A 46 -1.28 4.73 2.06
C LEU A 46 0.18 5.16 2.18
N LEU A 47 0.51 5.80 3.29
CA LEU A 47 1.90 5.99 3.72
C LEU A 47 2.18 5.04 4.88
N LEU A 48 3.19 4.20 4.72
CA LEU A 48 3.71 3.34 5.78
C LEU A 48 5.10 3.84 6.19
N THR A 49 5.31 4.07 7.48
CA THR A 49 6.61 4.50 8.00
C THR A 49 7.11 3.56 9.08
N LYS A 50 8.43 3.39 9.14
CA LYS A 50 9.10 2.69 10.23
C LYS A 50 10.41 3.39 10.53
N LYS A 51 10.55 3.84 11.77
CA LYS A 51 11.75 4.55 12.22
C LYS A 51 12.80 3.54 12.69
N PHE A 52 13.95 3.53 12.03
CA PHE A 52 15.08 2.68 12.41
C PHE A 52 16.14 3.43 13.23
N LYS A 53 16.26 4.76 13.03
CA LYS A 53 17.20 5.67 13.72
C LYS A 53 16.59 7.06 13.83
N ASP A 54 17.12 7.88 14.75
CA ASP A 54 16.66 9.27 14.96
C ASP A 54 17.12 10.24 13.87
N GLU A 55 18.30 10.01 13.30
CA GLU A 55 18.90 10.85 12.27
C GLU A 55 19.47 9.99 11.12
N GLY A 56 19.62 10.59 9.95
CA GLY A 56 20.19 9.97 8.75
C GLY A 56 19.26 9.97 7.55
N GLU A 57 19.53 9.06 6.63
CA GLU A 57 18.80 8.96 5.35
C GLU A 57 17.48 8.20 5.51
N HIS A 58 16.48 8.63 4.72
CA HIS A 58 15.22 7.92 4.59
C HIS A 58 15.23 7.10 3.30
N LEU A 59 14.94 5.80 3.41
CA LEU A 59 14.65 4.94 2.26
C LEU A 59 13.14 4.89 2.04
N ALA A 60 12.69 5.20 0.84
CA ALA A 60 11.28 5.18 0.47
C ALA A 60 11.03 4.29 -0.75
N PHE A 61 9.98 3.48 -0.69
CA PHE A 61 9.41 2.79 -1.85
C PHE A 61 8.15 3.55 -2.28
N GLY A 62 8.14 4.03 -3.52
CA GLY A 62 7.00 4.70 -4.12
C GLY A 62 6.40 3.85 -5.23
N GLY A 63 5.07 3.72 -5.23
CA GLY A 63 4.32 2.97 -6.24
C GLY A 63 2.85 3.29 -6.18
N HIS A 64 2.07 2.61 -7.02
CA HIS A 64 0.61 2.73 -7.06
C HIS A 64 0.00 1.33 -7.11
N VAL A 65 -1.23 1.19 -6.60
CA VAL A 65 -1.95 -0.11 -6.56
C VAL A 65 -3.00 -0.24 -7.65
N ASP A 66 -3.39 0.87 -8.26
CA ASP A 66 -4.43 0.91 -9.26
C ASP A 66 -3.92 0.50 -10.65
N VAL A 67 -4.83 -0.02 -11.46
CA VAL A 67 -4.56 -0.57 -12.80
C VAL A 67 -5.59 -0.07 -13.82
N VAL A 68 -5.27 -0.25 -15.10
CA VAL A 68 -6.20 0.01 -16.20
C VAL A 68 -7.28 -1.09 -16.28
N PRO A 69 -8.46 -0.79 -16.87
CA PRO A 69 -9.46 -1.81 -17.19
C PRO A 69 -8.89 -2.91 -18.11
N ALA A 70 -9.45 -4.11 -18.00
CA ALA A 70 -9.12 -5.27 -18.83
C ALA A 70 -9.69 -5.19 -20.24
#